data_AF-A0A918LAZ7-F1
#
_entry.id   AF-A0A918LAZ7-F1
#
_cell.length_a   1.000
_cell.length_b   1.000
_cell.length_c   1.000
_cell.angle_alpha   90.00
_cell.angle_beta   90.00
_cell.angle_gamma   90.00
#
_symmetry.space_group_name_H-M   'P 1'
#
loop_
_entity.id
_entity.type
_entity.pdbx_description
1 polymer ?
#
loop_
_entity_poly.entity_id
_entity_poly.type
_entity_poly.pdbx_seq_one_letter_code
_entity_poly.pdbx_strand_id
1 'polypeptide(L)'
;MSTGAIIGIVVAAVVVLGLLVLAAVVLRRRRSGLALRPLEPRAREQFSRRWARAQEQFVDRPDAALAEAERIVTDVMTERGYPAIADHDRREADLPRGDREHYRAAHSVLERVPNGASTEDMRAAMVRYRSLFQDLIGDDRAKASH
;
A
#
# COMPACT_ATOMS: atom_id res chain seq x y z
N MET A 1 -31.43 21.68 4.75
CA MET A 1 -30.04 21.24 4.48
C MET A 1 -29.13 22.44 4.66
N SER A 2 -28.26 22.41 5.66
CA SER A 2 -27.50 23.58 6.14
C SER A 2 -26.18 23.77 5.39
N THR A 3 -25.94 24.98 4.88
CA THR A 3 -24.81 25.43 4.05
C THR A 3 -23.42 25.23 4.69
N GLY A 4 -23.34 25.00 6.01
CA GLY A 4 -22.10 24.76 6.74
C GLY A 4 -21.36 23.47 6.37
N ALA A 5 -22.04 22.46 5.81
CA ALA A 5 -21.40 21.20 5.40
C ALA A 5 -20.55 21.34 4.12
N ILE A 6 -20.87 22.30 3.24
CA ILE A 6 -20.21 22.45 1.93
C ILE A 6 -18.84 23.12 2.08
N ILE A 7 -18.74 24.13 2.96
CA ILE A 7 -17.48 24.88 3.19
C ILE A 7 -16.42 23.97 3.85
N GLY A 8 -16.83 23.08 4.77
CA GLY A 8 -15.93 22.12 5.41
C GLY A 8 -15.26 21.15 4.42
N ILE A 9 -15.98 20.73 3.37
CA ILE A 9 -15.47 19.82 2.34
C ILE A 9 -14.44 20.51 1.45
N VAL A 10 -14.65 21.79 1.11
CA VAL A 10 -13.73 22.55 0.23
C VAL A 10 -12.39 22.81 0.92
N VAL A 11 -12.38 23.17 2.21
CA VAL A 11 -11.13 23.41 2.96
C VAL A 11 -10.33 22.12 3.11
N ALA A 12 -11.00 21.00 3.40
CA ALA A 12 -10.34 19.69 3.44
C ALA A 12 -9.70 19.33 2.09
N ALA A 13 -10.40 19.60 0.98
CA ALA A 13 -9.89 19.31 -0.37
C ALA A 13 -8.61 20.10 -0.71
N VAL A 14 -8.51 21.38 -0.31
CA VAL A 14 -7.33 22.23 -0.60
C VAL A 14 -6.13 21.82 0.25
N VAL A 15 -6.32 21.48 1.52
CA VAL A 15 -5.23 21.00 2.39
C VAL A 15 -4.70 19.66 1.88
N VAL A 16 -5.60 18.76 1.48
CA VAL A 16 -5.23 17.50 0.83
C VAL A 16 -4.45 17.79 -0.46
N LEU A 17 -4.91 18.71 -1.30
CA LEU A 17 -4.22 19.10 -2.54
C LEU A 17 -2.81 19.65 -2.27
N GLY A 18 -2.64 20.50 -1.26
CA GLY A 18 -1.34 21.07 -0.88
C GLY A 18 -0.36 20.02 -0.34
N LEU A 19 -0.85 19.09 0.50
CA LEU A 19 -0.04 17.97 1.00
C LEU A 19 0.38 17.02 -0.13
N LEU A 20 -0.51 16.79 -1.11
CA LEU A 20 -0.19 16.01 -2.31
C LEU A 20 0.92 16.66 -3.16
N VAL A 21 0.89 17.99 -3.33
CA VAL A 21 1.94 18.72 -4.08
C VAL A 21 3.28 18.68 -3.34
N LEU A 22 3.29 18.82 -2.01
CA LEU A 22 4.50 18.77 -1.21
C LEU A 22 5.14 17.37 -1.22
N ALA A 23 4.32 16.31 -1.16
CA ALA A 23 4.78 14.93 -1.26
C ALA A 23 5.43 14.63 -2.63
N ALA A 24 4.89 15.19 -3.72
CA ALA A 24 5.39 14.99 -5.08
C ALA A 24 6.82 15.51 -5.30
N VAL A 25 7.19 16.62 -4.65
CA VAL A 25 8.52 17.24 -4.81
C VAL A 25 9.63 16.44 -4.11
N VAL A 26 9.29 15.71 -3.04
CA VAL A 26 10.27 14.96 -2.22
C VAL A 26 10.68 13.62 -2.87
N LEU A 27 9.87 13.07 -3.77
CA LEU A 27 10.07 11.73 -4.36
C LEU A 27 11.18 11.66 -5.44
N ARG A 28 11.71 12.80 -5.92
CA ARG A 28 12.54 12.83 -7.14
C ARG A 28 13.98 12.31 -7.00
N ARG A 29 14.52 12.13 -5.78
CA ARG A 29 15.99 12.05 -5.58
C ARG A 29 16.62 10.67 -5.39
N ARG A 30 15.90 9.53 -5.38
CA ARG A 30 16.53 8.22 -5.13
C ARG A 30 15.88 7.06 -5.89
N ARG A 31 16.18 6.94 -7.20
CA ARG A 31 15.97 5.66 -7.92
C ARG A 31 17.25 4.83 -7.81
N SER A 32 17.23 3.81 -6.95
CA SER A 32 18.20 2.71 -7.01
C SER A 32 17.85 1.79 -8.19
N GLY A 33 18.85 1.30 -8.92
CA GLY A 33 18.75 0.69 -10.26
C GLY A 33 18.07 -0.68 -10.36
N LEU A 34 16.86 -0.85 -9.85
CA LEU A 34 16.01 -2.02 -10.14
C LEU A 34 15.17 -1.77 -11.40
N ALA A 35 15.31 -2.65 -12.40
CA ALA A 35 14.48 -2.65 -13.60
C ALA A 35 13.09 -3.24 -13.27
N LEU A 36 12.26 -2.46 -12.55
CA LEU A 36 10.91 -2.87 -12.18
C LEU A 36 10.04 -3.02 -13.44
N ARG A 37 9.36 -4.16 -13.55
CA ARG A 37 8.44 -4.43 -14.66
C ARG A 37 7.05 -3.85 -14.36
N PRO A 38 6.37 -3.24 -15.35
CA PRO A 38 4.95 -2.91 -15.20
C PRO A 38 4.14 -4.20 -15.11
N LEU A 39 3.11 -4.19 -14.25
CA LEU A 39 2.16 -5.30 -14.15
C LEU A 39 1.28 -5.37 -15.38
N GLU A 40 1.06 -6.58 -15.90
CA GLU A 40 0.07 -6.79 -16.94
C GLU A 40 -1.34 -6.42 -16.44
N PRO A 41 -2.22 -5.86 -17.30
CA PRO A 41 -3.59 -5.49 -16.90
C PRO A 41 -4.37 -6.64 -16.24
N ARG A 42 -4.19 -7.86 -16.76
CA ARG A 42 -4.82 -9.07 -16.23
C ARG A 42 -4.33 -9.42 -14.81
N ALA A 43 -3.03 -9.26 -14.55
CA ALA A 43 -2.45 -9.45 -13.22
C ALA A 43 -2.98 -8.39 -12.25
N ARG A 44 -3.02 -7.11 -12.67
CA ARG A 44 -3.61 -6.01 -11.88
C ARG A 44 -5.04 -6.32 -11.46
N GLU A 45 -5.89 -6.75 -12.38
CA GLU A 45 -7.28 -7.12 -12.06
C GLU A 45 -7.36 -8.31 -11.09
N GLN A 46 -6.52 -9.34 -11.29
CA GLN A 46 -6.51 -10.51 -10.42
C GLN A 46 -6.12 -10.14 -8.99
N PHE A 47 -5.06 -9.34 -8.83
CA PHE A 47 -4.64 -8.86 -7.53
C PHE A 47 -5.68 -7.94 -6.88
N SER A 48 -6.33 -7.06 -7.64
CA SER A 48 -7.43 -6.23 -7.14
C SER A 48 -8.60 -7.06 -6.61
N ARG A 49 -8.97 -8.14 -7.29
CA ARG A 49 -10.02 -9.07 -6.82
C ARG A 49 -9.59 -9.82 -5.56
N ARG A 50 -8.35 -10.31 -5.49
CA ARG A 50 -7.80 -10.95 -4.28
C ARG A 50 -7.82 -9.99 -3.10
N TRP A 51 -7.42 -8.74 -3.33
CA TRP A 51 -7.44 -7.71 -2.30
C TRP A 51 -8.85 -7.43 -1.77
N ALA A 52 -9.84 -7.29 -2.66
CA ALA A 52 -11.23 -7.07 -2.26
C ALA A 52 -11.74 -8.20 -1.34
N ARG A 53 -11.45 -9.46 -1.69
CA ARG A 53 -11.81 -10.62 -0.87
C ARG A 53 -11.13 -10.61 0.50
N ALA A 54 -9.86 -10.22 0.56
CA ALA A 54 -9.14 -10.12 1.84
C ALA A 54 -9.78 -9.05 2.76
N GLN A 55 -10.23 -7.93 2.19
CA GLN A 55 -10.94 -6.91 2.97
C GLN A 55 -12.32 -7.36 3.46
N GLU A 56 -13.08 -8.07 2.64
CA GLU A 56 -14.36 -8.64 3.04
C GLU A 56 -14.18 -9.63 4.20
N GLN A 57 -13.15 -10.48 4.13
CA GLN A 57 -12.82 -11.44 5.18
C GLN A 57 -12.37 -10.79 6.49
N PHE A 58 -11.89 -9.55 6.47
CA PHE A 58 -11.36 -8.88 7.66
C PHE A 58 -12.41 -8.74 8.78
N VAL A 59 -13.69 -8.61 8.42
CA VAL A 59 -14.79 -8.47 9.39
C VAL A 59 -14.91 -9.72 10.26
N ASP A 60 -14.77 -10.90 9.64
CA ASP A 60 -14.95 -12.19 10.31
C ASP A 60 -13.63 -12.76 10.84
N ARG A 61 -12.54 -12.58 10.09
CA ARG A 61 -11.21 -13.16 10.33
C ARG A 61 -10.09 -12.13 10.06
N PRO A 62 -9.89 -11.17 10.98
CA PRO A 62 -8.96 -10.07 10.79
C PRO A 62 -7.49 -10.52 10.70
N ASP A 63 -7.13 -11.59 11.40
CA ASP A 63 -5.82 -12.24 11.38
C ASP A 63 -5.52 -12.84 10.00
N ALA A 64 -6.43 -13.67 9.48
CA ALA A 64 -6.28 -14.32 8.18
C ALA A 64 -6.31 -13.31 7.03
N ALA A 65 -7.15 -12.29 7.14
CA ALA A 65 -7.23 -11.19 6.17
C ALA A 65 -5.93 -10.38 6.11
N LEU A 66 -5.33 -10.07 7.26
CA LEU A 66 -4.07 -9.33 7.31
C LEU A 66 -2.91 -10.14 6.71
N ALA A 67 -2.85 -11.45 7.01
CA ALA A 67 -1.86 -12.34 6.41
C ALA A 67 -2.04 -12.48 4.88
N GLU A 68 -3.29 -12.54 4.38
CA GLU A 68 -3.54 -12.53 2.93
C GLU A 68 -3.16 -11.18 2.30
N ALA A 69 -3.37 -10.05 2.97
CA ALA A 69 -2.95 -8.75 2.46
C ALA A 69 -1.42 -8.66 2.30
N GLU A 70 -0.65 -9.15 3.27
CA GLU A 70 0.81 -9.26 3.16
C GLU A 70 1.22 -10.16 1.98
N ARG A 71 0.60 -11.33 1.83
CA ARG A 71 0.89 -12.24 0.71
C ARG A 71 0.60 -11.59 -0.63
N ILE A 72 -0.54 -10.89 -0.78
CA ILE A 72 -0.87 -10.16 -2.01
C ILE A 72 0.19 -9.10 -2.31
N VAL A 73 0.57 -8.28 -1.33
CA VAL A 73 1.61 -7.24 -1.50
C VAL A 73 2.93 -7.87 -1.93
N THR A 74 3.32 -8.98 -1.29
CA THR A 74 4.53 -9.72 -1.60
C THR A 74 4.53 -10.32 -3.00
N ASP A 75 3.41 -10.90 -3.42
CA ASP A 75 3.24 -11.47 -4.77
C ASP A 75 3.36 -10.36 -5.82
N VAL A 76 2.72 -9.21 -5.58
CA VAL A 76 2.79 -8.06 -6.48
C VAL A 76 4.23 -7.53 -6.57
N MET A 77 4.94 -7.40 -5.45
CA MET A 77 6.35 -7.01 -5.46
C MET A 77 7.19 -8.01 -6.26
N THR A 78 6.98 -9.31 -6.06
CA THR A 78 7.72 -10.35 -6.77
C THR A 78 7.47 -10.26 -8.29
N GLU A 79 6.22 -10.09 -8.71
CA GLU A 79 5.85 -9.91 -10.12
C GLU A 79 6.48 -8.66 -10.75
N ARG A 80 6.67 -7.60 -9.95
CA ARG A 80 7.37 -6.39 -10.38
C ARG A 80 8.90 -6.52 -10.41
N GLY A 81 9.45 -7.62 -9.92
CA GLY A 81 10.88 -7.91 -9.93
C GLY A 81 11.63 -7.58 -8.63
N TYR A 82 10.92 -7.37 -7.51
CA TYR A 82 11.56 -7.33 -6.20
C TYR A 82 12.02 -8.74 -5.79
N PRO A 83 13.03 -8.87 -4.90
CA PRO A 83 13.51 -10.17 -4.42
C PRO A 83 12.40 -11.06 -3.85
N ALA A 84 12.53 -12.39 -3.97
CA ALA A 84 11.57 -13.36 -3.42
C ALA A 84 11.68 -13.54 -1.88
N ILE A 85 10.77 -14.34 -1.30
CA ILE A 85 10.32 -14.37 0.11
C ILE A 85 11.39 -14.46 1.20
N ALA A 86 12.58 -14.94 0.88
CA ALA A 86 13.60 -15.27 1.88
C ALA A 86 14.32 -14.07 2.52
N ASP A 87 14.10 -12.83 2.06
CA ASP A 87 14.94 -11.68 2.43
C ASP A 87 14.08 -10.41 2.65
N HIS A 88 13.24 -10.42 3.70
CA HIS A 88 12.33 -9.30 4.07
C HIS A 88 13.07 -7.96 4.13
N ASP A 89 14.20 -7.93 4.83
CA ASP A 89 15.00 -6.73 5.03
C ASP A 89 15.55 -6.18 3.71
N ARG A 90 15.86 -7.07 2.77
CA ARG A 90 16.34 -6.71 1.43
C ARG A 90 15.23 -6.13 0.56
N ARG A 91 14.03 -6.70 0.62
CA ARG A 91 12.85 -6.15 -0.08
C ARG A 91 12.49 -4.78 0.44
N GLU A 92 12.48 -4.63 1.75
CA GLU A 92 12.26 -3.34 2.39
C GLU A 92 13.29 -2.32 1.88
N ALA A 93 14.58 -2.67 1.86
CA ALA A 93 15.64 -1.77 1.41
C ALA A 93 15.43 -1.24 -0.03
N ASP A 94 14.84 -2.07 -0.89
CA ASP A 94 14.57 -1.78 -2.30
C ASP A 94 13.28 -0.97 -2.52
N LEU A 95 12.42 -0.83 -1.51
CA LEU A 95 11.21 0.00 -1.60
C LEU A 95 11.52 1.52 -1.52
N PRO A 96 10.69 2.35 -2.17
CA PRO A 96 10.65 3.79 -1.90
C PRO A 96 10.55 4.08 -0.39
N ARG A 97 11.11 5.21 0.05
CA ARG A 97 11.16 5.53 1.49
C ARG A 97 9.78 5.61 2.16
N GLY A 98 8.76 6.11 1.45
CA GLY A 98 7.38 6.15 1.96
C GLY A 98 6.79 4.75 2.09
N ASP A 99 6.90 3.95 1.04
CA ASP A 99 6.44 2.57 0.95
C ASP A 99 7.08 1.68 2.02
N ARG A 100 8.37 1.89 2.34
CA ARG A 100 9.06 1.21 3.44
C ARG A 100 8.39 1.38 4.78
N GLU A 101 7.98 2.59 5.11
CA GLU A 101 7.37 2.87 6.40
C GLU A 101 6.02 2.17 6.51
N HIS A 102 5.21 2.24 5.45
CA HIS A 102 3.94 1.52 5.37
C HIS A 102 4.13 0.00 5.48
N TYR A 103 5.08 -0.55 4.74
CA TYR A 103 5.41 -1.97 4.77
C TYR A 103 5.88 -2.41 6.17
N ARG A 104 6.90 -1.75 6.73
CA ARG A 104 7.49 -2.10 8.03
C ARG A 104 6.49 -1.99 9.17
N ALA A 105 5.69 -0.92 9.19
CA ALA A 105 4.71 -0.70 10.25
C ALA A 105 3.52 -1.67 10.16
N ALA A 106 3.15 -2.13 8.96
CA ALA A 106 2.14 -3.16 8.80
C ALA A 106 2.68 -4.55 9.16
N HIS A 107 3.90 -4.87 8.73
CA HIS A 107 4.55 -6.14 9.01
C HIS A 107 4.80 -6.34 10.50
N SER A 108 5.21 -5.30 11.23
CA SER A 108 5.38 -5.38 12.69
C SER A 108 4.08 -5.64 13.46
N VAL A 109 2.92 -5.28 12.89
CA VAL A 109 1.62 -5.66 13.46
C VAL A 109 1.35 -7.14 13.19
N LEU A 110 1.62 -7.60 11.96
CA LEU A 110 1.45 -9.01 11.58
C LEU A 110 2.28 -9.94 12.47
N GLU A 111 3.54 -9.61 12.74
CA GLU A 111 4.41 -10.36 13.66
C GLU A 111 3.88 -10.42 15.11
N ARG A 112 3.09 -9.42 15.51
CA ARG A 112 2.46 -9.38 16.84
C ARG A 112 1.11 -10.11 16.88
N VAL A 113 0.53 -10.52 15.75
CA VAL A 113 -0.76 -11.25 15.72
C VAL A 113 -0.74 -12.51 16.60
N PRO A 114 0.29 -13.38 16.55
CA PRO A 114 0.37 -14.55 17.44
C PRO A 114 0.46 -14.19 18.93
N ASN A 115 0.91 -12.97 19.24
CA ASN A 115 1.11 -12.46 20.60
C ASN A 115 -0.05 -11.56 21.07
N GLY A 116 -1.19 -11.56 20.38
CA GLY A 116 -2.40 -10.85 20.79
C GLY A 116 -2.49 -9.40 20.32
N ALA A 117 -2.02 -9.08 19.10
CA ALA A 117 -2.31 -7.79 18.47
C ALA A 117 -3.82 -7.52 18.44
N SER A 118 -4.23 -6.27 18.66
CA SER A 118 -5.64 -5.90 18.66
C SER A 118 -6.23 -5.87 17.24
N THR A 119 -7.53 -6.09 17.09
CA THR A 119 -8.22 -5.94 15.79
C THR A 119 -8.06 -4.53 15.21
N GLU A 120 -7.93 -3.50 16.05
CA GLU A 120 -7.71 -2.13 15.60
C GLU A 120 -6.28 -1.93 15.07
N ASP A 121 -5.27 -2.56 15.71
CA ASP A 121 -3.92 -2.60 15.16
C ASP A 121 -3.93 -3.26 13.77
N MET A 122 -4.64 -4.38 13.63
CA MET A 122 -4.77 -5.09 12.36
C MET A 122 -5.50 -4.26 11.30
N ARG A 123 -6.52 -3.48 11.69
CA ARG A 123 -7.21 -2.54 10.80
C ARG A 123 -6.25 -1.48 10.29
N ALA A 124 -5.45 -0.89 11.19
CA ALA A 124 -4.45 0.10 10.82
C ALA A 124 -3.35 -0.50 9.92
N ALA A 125 -2.96 -1.75 10.13
CA ALA A 125 -2.03 -2.47 9.26
C ALA A 125 -2.62 -2.74 7.85
N MET A 126 -3.89 -3.15 7.78
CA MET A 126 -4.61 -3.32 6.51
C MET A 126 -4.65 -2.04 5.68
N VAL A 127 -4.83 -0.88 6.32
CA VAL A 127 -4.79 0.43 5.63
C VAL A 127 -3.40 0.72 5.07
N ARG A 128 -2.34 0.43 5.84
CA ARG A 128 -0.95 0.63 5.37
C ARG A 128 -0.59 -0.28 4.21
N TYR A 129 -0.96 -1.56 4.27
CA TYR A 129 -0.79 -2.46 3.13
C TYR A 129 -1.64 -2.04 1.94
N ARG A 130 -2.82 -1.44 2.14
CA ARG A 130 -3.67 -0.94 1.05
C ARG A 130 -2.97 0.17 0.27
N SER A 131 -2.38 1.14 0.95
CA SER A 131 -1.66 2.24 0.31
C SER A 131 -0.53 1.70 -0.55
N LEU A 132 0.31 0.83 0.04
CA LEU A 132 1.40 0.18 -0.65
C LEU A 132 0.93 -0.65 -1.86
N PHE A 133 -0.15 -1.40 -1.70
CA PHE A 133 -0.75 -2.19 -2.77
C PHE A 133 -1.20 -1.31 -3.94
N GLN A 134 -1.85 -0.17 -3.66
CA GLN A 134 -2.31 0.76 -4.69
C GLN A 134 -1.14 1.37 -5.47
N ASP A 135 -0.06 1.73 -4.78
CA ASP A 135 1.16 2.24 -5.42
C ASP A 135 1.80 1.17 -6.31
N LEU A 136 1.84 -0.07 -5.82
CA LEU A 136 2.41 -1.19 -6.54
C LEU A 136 1.60 -1.60 -7.77
N ILE A 137 0.26 -1.57 -7.74
CA ILE A 137 -0.55 -1.95 -8.91
C ILE A 137 -0.83 -0.79 -9.86
N GLY A 138 -0.82 0.45 -9.35
CA GLY A 138 -1.31 1.64 -10.04
C GLY A 138 -0.27 2.35 -10.92
N ASP A 139 1.02 2.19 -10.65
CA ASP A 139 2.14 2.81 -11.38
C ASP A 139 1.82 4.18 -12.01
N ASP A 140 1.64 5.21 -11.19
CA ASP A 140 1.51 6.63 -11.59
C ASP A 140 2.83 7.19 -12.21
N ARG A 141 3.62 6.32 -12.83
CA ARG A 141 4.71 6.62 -13.77
C ARG A 141 4.37 6.26 -15.21
N ALA A 142 3.28 5.52 -15.46
CA ALA A 142 2.81 5.21 -16.82
C ALA A 142 2.02 6.37 -17.47
N LYS A 143 1.66 7.42 -16.72
CA LYS A 143 1.02 8.65 -17.26
C LYS A 143 1.96 9.84 -17.44
N ALA A 144 3.24 9.73 -17.09
CA ALA A 144 4.21 10.83 -17.22
C ALA A 144 4.95 10.87 -18.59
N SER A 145 4.45 10.15 -19.61
CA SER A 145 5.10 10.03 -20.92
C SER A 145 4.15 10.15 -22.11
N HIS A 146 3.11 10.99 -22.03
CA HIS A 146 2.43 11.48 -23.23
C HIS A 146 2.24 12.99 -23.16
#